data_AF-A0A2D7XE39-F1
#
_entry.id   AF-A0A2D7XE39-F1
#
_cell.length_a   1.000
_cell.length_b   1.000
_cell.length_c   1.000
_cell.angle_alpha   90.00
_cell.angle_beta   90.00
_cell.angle_gamma   90.00
#
_symmetry.space_group_name_H-M   'P 1'
#
loop_
_entity.id
_entity.type
_entity.pdbx_description
1 polymer ?
#
loop_
_entity_poly.entity_id
_entity_poly.type
_entity_poly.pdbx_seq_one_letter_code
_entity_poly.pdbx_strand_id
1 'polypeptide(L)'
;MKIWTPKEEADNLAARFVGVTRRHFAQDHKVPGGERMIYQHINAIRPISLEAAKAYARGFGCSIADISPRLALEIAGAAELSKQQPLSDQPDAARYPAWPFKSISPERYAQLTEKQKEAVEEWLDNQITSYTGKGPENKRPEVRKRRSAA
;
A
#
# COMPACT_ATOMS: atom_id res chain seq x y z
N MET A 1 2.63 -28.82 -3.40
CA MET A 1 3.44 -28.89 -2.17
C MET A 1 2.71 -29.78 -1.17
N LYS A 2 3.40 -30.72 -0.50
CA LYS A 2 2.79 -31.52 0.58
C LYS A 2 2.71 -30.64 1.83
N ILE A 3 1.53 -30.53 2.44
CA ILE A 3 1.39 -29.86 3.74
C ILE A 3 1.84 -30.83 4.83
N TRP A 4 2.73 -30.35 5.69
CA TRP A 4 3.28 -31.11 6.80
C TRP A 4 2.41 -30.99 8.04
N THR A 5 2.35 -32.06 8.81
CA THR A 5 1.84 -32.02 10.18
C THR A 5 2.80 -31.23 11.08
N PRO A 6 2.34 -30.67 12.22
CA PRO A 6 3.22 -29.96 13.15
C PRO A 6 4.44 -30.78 13.59
N LYS A 7 4.30 -32.11 13.67
CA LYS A 7 5.40 -33.02 13.98
C LYS A 7 6.40 -33.15 12.84
N GLU A 8 5.94 -33.35 11.60
CA GLU A 8 6.82 -33.38 10.43
C GLU A 8 7.57 -32.05 10.23
N GLU A 9 6.93 -30.90 10.51
CA GLU A 9 7.59 -29.59 10.50
C GLU A 9 8.71 -29.51 11.54
N ALA A 10 8.44 -29.98 12.76
CA ALA A 10 9.40 -30.00 13.86
C ALA A 10 10.59 -30.93 13.54
N ASP A 11 10.33 -32.12 13.01
CA ASP A 11 11.37 -33.10 12.65
C ASP A 11 12.27 -32.55 11.51
N ASN A 12 11.68 -31.91 10.50
CA ASN A 12 12.44 -31.24 9.43
C ASN A 12 13.28 -30.08 9.97
N LEU A 13 12.74 -29.28 10.88
CA LEU A 13 13.50 -28.23 11.54
C LEU A 13 14.65 -28.82 12.39
N ALA A 14 14.39 -29.89 13.14
CA ALA A 14 15.39 -30.58 13.96
C ALA A 14 16.57 -31.07 13.11
N ALA A 15 16.30 -31.63 11.92
CA ALA A 15 17.32 -32.09 10.99
C ALA A 15 18.25 -30.95 10.53
N ARG A 16 17.74 -29.73 10.37
CA ARG A 16 18.56 -28.54 10.02
C ARG A 16 19.49 -28.08 11.15
N PHE A 17 19.16 -28.42 12.39
CA PHE A 17 19.99 -28.09 13.55
C PHE A 17 21.07 -29.14 13.87
N VAL A 18 21.21 -30.19 13.05
CA VAL A 18 22.31 -31.16 13.19
C VAL A 18 23.64 -30.45 12.93
N GLY A 19 24.54 -30.46 13.92
CA GLY A 19 25.84 -29.78 13.85
C GLY A 19 25.78 -28.27 14.10
N VAL A 20 24.60 -27.70 14.39
CA VAL A 20 24.44 -26.26 14.67
C VAL A 20 24.18 -26.03 16.15
N THR A 21 24.96 -25.15 16.78
CA THR A 21 24.73 -24.75 18.17
C THR A 21 23.51 -23.85 18.27
N ARG A 22 22.42 -24.37 18.88
CA ARG A 22 21.13 -23.68 19.02
C ARG A 22 21.25 -22.33 19.72
N ARG A 23 22.09 -22.21 20.75
CA ARG A 23 22.37 -20.95 21.45
C ARG A 23 22.93 -19.87 20.52
N HIS A 24 24.02 -20.17 19.81
CA HIS A 24 24.64 -19.23 18.89
C HIS A 24 23.67 -18.85 17.77
N PHE A 25 23.02 -19.85 17.16
CA PHE A 25 22.01 -19.61 16.13
C PHE A 25 20.89 -18.66 16.62
N ALA A 26 20.39 -18.88 17.84
CA ALA A 26 19.35 -18.04 18.42
C ALA A 26 19.80 -16.58 18.62
N GLN A 27 21.05 -16.38 19.03
CA GLN A 27 21.66 -15.07 19.24
C GLN A 27 21.91 -14.35 17.90
N ASP A 28 22.57 -15.03 16.96
CA ASP A 28 22.98 -14.48 15.68
C ASP A 28 21.78 -14.10 14.81
N HIS A 29 20.75 -14.94 14.81
CA HIS A 29 19.54 -14.73 13.99
C HIS A 29 18.35 -14.17 14.76
N LYS A 30 18.57 -13.74 16.02
CA LYS A 30 17.56 -13.10 16.88
C LYS A 30 16.25 -13.89 16.95
N VAL A 31 16.34 -15.21 17.17
CA VAL A 31 15.15 -16.08 17.26
C VAL A 31 14.30 -15.66 18.47
N PRO A 32 12.99 -15.37 18.31
CA PRO A 32 12.14 -14.94 19.39
C PRO A 32 12.08 -15.99 20.50
N GLY A 33 12.35 -15.59 21.75
CA GLY A 33 12.42 -16.52 22.89
C GLY A 33 13.71 -17.37 22.96
N GLY A 34 14.66 -17.14 22.06
CA GLY A 34 16.01 -17.71 22.13
C GLY A 34 16.08 -19.23 21.96
N GLU A 35 17.14 -19.83 22.52
CA GLU A 35 17.42 -21.28 22.47
C GLU A 35 16.26 -22.13 23.00
N ARG A 36 15.59 -21.69 24.08
CA ARG A 36 14.44 -22.38 24.66
C ARG A 36 13.27 -22.46 23.67
N MET A 37 13.10 -21.46 22.82
CA MET A 37 12.06 -21.49 21.81
C MET A 37 12.41 -22.47 20.69
N ILE A 38 13.68 -22.51 20.27
CA ILE A 38 14.15 -23.52 19.30
C ILE A 38 13.85 -24.92 19.81
N TYR A 39 14.15 -25.21 21.08
CA TYR A 39 13.81 -26.50 21.70
C TYR A 39 12.32 -26.84 21.62
N GLN A 40 11.43 -25.87 21.87
CA GLN A 40 9.99 -26.11 21.80
C GLN A 40 9.52 -26.40 20.38
N HIS A 41 10.07 -25.69 19.39
CA HIS A 41 9.74 -25.87 17.98
C HIS A 41 10.22 -27.22 17.43
N ILE A 42 11.47 -27.62 17.72
CA ILE A 42 12.03 -28.90 17.22
C ILE A 42 11.41 -30.14 17.88
N ASN A 43 10.81 -30.01 19.06
CA ASN A 43 10.12 -31.10 19.75
C ASN A 43 8.60 -31.07 19.55
N ALA A 44 8.07 -30.25 18.64
CA ALA A 44 6.64 -30.07 18.40
C ALA A 44 5.81 -29.70 19.65
N ILE A 45 6.44 -29.15 20.69
CA ILE A 45 5.76 -28.70 21.93
C ILE A 45 4.96 -27.44 21.64
N ARG A 46 5.52 -26.55 20.80
CA ARG A 46 4.82 -25.39 20.27
C ARG A 46 4.92 -25.36 18.75
N PRO A 47 3.86 -24.95 18.05
CA PRO A 47 3.92 -24.74 16.62
C PRO A 47 4.86 -23.58 16.29
N ILE A 48 5.50 -23.64 15.12
CA ILE A 48 6.39 -22.59 14.64
C ILE A 48 5.55 -21.35 14.32
N SER A 49 5.92 -20.22 14.92
CA SER A 49 5.33 -18.92 14.59
C SER A 49 5.94 -18.31 13.33
N LEU A 50 5.23 -17.38 12.68
CA LEU A 50 5.73 -16.69 11.49
C LEU A 50 7.07 -15.96 11.74
N GLU A 51 7.20 -15.29 12.88
CA GLU A 51 8.45 -14.58 13.23
C GLU A 51 9.62 -15.55 13.44
N ALA A 52 9.38 -16.69 14.10
CA ALA A 52 10.39 -17.73 14.22
C ALA A 52 10.74 -18.34 12.85
N ALA A 53 9.75 -18.59 11.99
CA ALA A 53 9.97 -19.11 10.64
C ALA A 53 10.83 -18.15 9.79
N LYS A 54 10.59 -16.84 9.89
CA LYS A 54 11.44 -15.81 9.23
C LYS A 54 12.88 -15.86 9.75
N ALA A 55 13.08 -15.99 11.06
CA ALA A 55 14.42 -16.08 11.65
C ALA A 55 15.15 -17.35 11.17
N TYR A 56 14.46 -18.49 11.12
CA TYR A 56 15.02 -19.75 10.61
C TYR A 56 15.33 -19.68 9.12
N ALA A 57 14.41 -19.17 8.30
CA ALA A 57 14.61 -19.00 6.87
C ALA A 57 15.86 -18.14 6.58
N ARG A 58 16.01 -17.02 7.31
CA ARG A 58 17.20 -16.15 7.20
C ARG A 58 18.47 -16.85 7.67
N GLY A 59 18.44 -17.52 8.82
CA GLY A 59 19.63 -18.15 9.37
C GLY A 59 20.13 -19.36 8.57
N PHE A 60 19.21 -20.12 7.98
CA PHE A 60 19.55 -21.26 7.11
C PHE A 60 19.65 -20.89 5.62
N GLY A 61 19.40 -19.63 5.24
CA GLY A 61 19.43 -19.18 3.85
C GLY A 61 18.42 -19.91 2.95
N CYS A 62 17.26 -20.29 3.47
CA CYS A 62 16.23 -21.03 2.74
C CYS A 62 14.89 -20.26 2.73
N SER A 63 13.92 -20.74 1.96
CA SER A 63 12.60 -20.12 1.91
C SER A 63 11.76 -20.49 3.13
N ILE A 64 10.71 -19.71 3.43
CA ILE A 64 9.76 -20.06 4.50
C ILE A 64 9.06 -21.39 4.20
N ALA A 65 8.83 -21.72 2.92
CA ALA A 65 8.21 -22.98 2.52
C ALA A 65 9.08 -24.20 2.88
N ASP A 66 10.40 -24.03 2.94
CA ASP A 66 11.34 -25.09 3.33
C ASP A 66 11.38 -25.35 4.84
N ILE A 67 10.85 -24.39 5.63
CA ILE A 67 10.71 -24.47 7.09
C ILE A 67 9.30 -24.93 7.45
N SER A 68 8.27 -24.29 6.88
CA SER A 68 6.86 -24.57 7.12
C SER A 68 6.04 -24.27 5.86
N PRO A 69 5.60 -25.31 5.13
CA PRO A 69 4.71 -25.17 3.98
C PRO A 69 3.38 -24.50 4.35
N ARG A 70 2.87 -24.74 5.56
CA ARG A 70 1.61 -24.14 6.05
C ARG A 70 1.73 -22.62 6.16
N LEU A 71 2.80 -22.12 6.79
CA LEU A 71 3.02 -20.68 6.92
C LEU A 71 3.25 -20.01 5.56
N ALA A 72 3.92 -20.69 4.62
CA ALA A 72 4.09 -20.17 3.27
C ALA A 72 2.74 -19.97 2.55
N LEU A 73 1.80 -20.90 2.72
CA LEU A 73 0.44 -20.75 2.19
C LEU A 73 -0.33 -19.62 2.87
N GLU A 74 -0.23 -19.48 4.19
CA GLU A 74 -0.91 -18.41 4.93
C GLU A 74 -0.43 -17.03 4.47
N ILE A 75 0.88 -16.87 4.25
CA ILE A 75 1.46 -15.62 3.71
C ILE A 75 0.94 -15.36 2.29
N ALA A 76 0.92 -16.39 1.43
CA ALA A 76 0.42 -16.24 0.07
C ALA A 76 -1.06 -15.81 0.06
N GLY A 77 -1.89 -16.43 0.91
CA GLY A 77 -3.31 -16.05 1.07
C GLY A 77 -3.47 -14.62 1.59
N ALA A 78 -2.68 -14.22 2.58
CA ALA A 78 -2.69 -12.84 3.11
C ALA A 78 -2.24 -11.81 2.06
N ALA A 79 -1.27 -12.16 1.22
CA ALA A 79 -0.81 -11.31 0.13
C ALA A 79 -1.90 -11.14 -0.95
N GLU A 80 -2.63 -12.20 -1.29
CA GLU A 80 -3.77 -12.11 -2.21
C GLU A 80 -4.92 -11.26 -1.63
N LEU A 81 -5.27 -11.44 -0.35
CA LEU A 81 -6.27 -10.60 0.32
C LEU A 81 -5.86 -9.12 0.34
N SER A 82 -4.57 -8.84 0.52
CA SER A 82 -4.05 -7.45 0.48
C SER A 82 -4.16 -6.84 -0.92
N LYS A 83 -4.04 -7.63 -1.98
CA LYS A 83 -4.28 -7.18 -3.37
C LYS A 83 -5.75 -6.94 -3.67
N GLN A 84 -6.64 -7.68 -3.00
CA GLN A 84 -8.08 -7.61 -3.19
C GLN A 84 -8.75 -6.51 -2.37
N GLN A 85 -8.00 -5.77 -1.55
CA GLN A 85 -8.53 -4.58 -0.90
C GLN A 85 -8.72 -3.50 -1.99
N PRO A 86 -9.96 -3.13 -2.38
CA PRO A 86 -10.15 -1.90 -3.12
C PRO A 86 -9.63 -0.80 -2.20
N LEU A 87 -8.79 0.08 -2.74
CA LEU A 87 -8.27 1.26 -2.06
C LEU A 87 -9.39 1.86 -1.21
N SER A 88 -9.21 1.83 0.11
CA SER A 88 -9.89 2.75 1.00
C SER A 88 -9.70 4.17 0.47
N ASP A 89 -10.78 4.95 0.51
CA ASP A 89 -10.93 6.36 0.13
C ASP A 89 -9.83 7.28 0.69
N GLN A 90 -8.60 7.15 0.20
CA GLN A 90 -7.59 8.19 0.25
C GLN A 90 -7.56 8.81 -1.15
N PRO A 91 -7.93 10.10 -1.29
CA PRO A 91 -7.77 10.77 -2.58
C PRO A 91 -6.28 10.75 -2.92
N ASP A 92 -6.00 9.95 -3.93
CA ASP A 92 -4.71 9.63 -4.48
C ASP A 92 -4.04 10.93 -4.93
N ALA A 93 -3.22 11.50 -4.05
CA ALA A 93 -2.41 12.69 -4.33
C ALA A 93 -1.46 12.48 -5.53
N ALA A 94 -1.25 11.23 -5.97
CA ALA A 94 -0.49 10.91 -7.17
C ALA A 94 -1.30 11.03 -8.48
N ARG A 95 -2.64 11.10 -8.42
CA ARG A 95 -3.50 11.22 -9.61
C ARG A 95 -3.68 12.66 -10.10
N TYR A 96 -3.43 13.65 -9.25
CA TYR A 96 -3.53 15.07 -9.57
C TYR A 96 -2.25 15.79 -9.13
N PRO A 97 -1.20 15.84 -9.97
CA PRO A 97 0.11 16.34 -9.54
C PRO A 97 0.15 17.82 -9.11
N ALA A 98 -0.95 18.60 -9.20
CA ALA A 98 -1.03 19.95 -8.65
C ALA A 98 -2.47 20.46 -8.58
N TRP A 99 -3.37 19.81 -7.83
CA TRP A 99 -4.71 20.40 -7.64
C TRP A 99 -4.57 21.77 -6.93
N PRO A 100 -4.98 22.89 -7.56
CA PRO A 100 -4.61 24.24 -7.10
C PRO A 100 -5.49 24.73 -5.95
N PHE A 101 -6.63 24.09 -5.70
CA PHE A 101 -7.62 24.54 -4.74
C PHE A 101 -7.47 23.82 -3.40
N LYS A 102 -7.23 24.58 -2.32
CA LYS A 102 -7.15 24.04 -0.96
C LYS A 102 -8.52 23.63 -0.39
N SER A 103 -9.58 24.33 -0.79
CA SER A 103 -10.92 24.20 -0.20
C SER A 103 -11.94 23.47 -1.08
N ILE A 104 -11.59 23.21 -2.35
CA ILE A 104 -12.45 22.48 -3.29
C ILE A 104 -11.78 21.12 -3.49
N SER A 105 -12.47 20.03 -3.16
CA SER A 105 -11.93 18.69 -3.46
C SER A 105 -12.04 18.39 -4.96
N PRO A 106 -11.09 17.63 -5.55
CA PRO A 106 -11.16 17.20 -6.95
C PRO A 106 -12.47 16.48 -7.28
N GLU A 107 -12.96 15.66 -6.35
CA GLU A 107 -14.21 14.89 -6.48
C GLU A 107 -15.43 15.81 -6.61
N ARG A 108 -15.50 16.87 -5.80
CA ARG A 108 -16.61 17.83 -5.87
C ARG A 108 -16.61 18.57 -7.19
N TYR A 109 -15.44 18.92 -7.72
CA TYR A 109 -15.32 19.54 -9.03
C TYR A 109 -15.65 18.55 -10.17
N ALA A 110 -15.29 17.27 -10.01
CA ALA A 110 -15.61 16.22 -10.99
C ALA A 110 -17.12 15.94 -11.11
N GLN A 111 -17.89 16.18 -10.05
CA GLN A 111 -19.37 16.04 -10.05
C GLN A 111 -20.09 17.16 -10.81
N LEU A 112 -19.40 18.24 -11.19
CA LEU A 112 -19.99 19.32 -11.97
C LEU A 112 -20.22 18.89 -13.42
N THR A 113 -21.30 19.40 -14.01
CA THR A 113 -21.52 19.31 -15.45
C THR A 113 -20.52 20.20 -16.21
N GLU A 114 -20.28 19.93 -17.50
CA GLU A 114 -19.35 20.72 -18.32
C GLU A 114 -19.70 22.22 -18.31
N LYS A 115 -20.99 22.58 -18.43
CA LYS A 115 -21.44 23.99 -18.31
C LYS A 115 -21.12 24.63 -16.97
N GLN A 116 -21.16 23.86 -15.88
CA GLN A 116 -20.84 24.36 -14.55
C GLN A 116 -19.33 24.51 -14.36
N LYS A 117 -18.52 23.64 -14.95
CA LYS A 117 -17.06 23.78 -14.96
C LYS A 117 -16.63 25.01 -15.76
N GLU A 118 -17.20 25.21 -16.94
CA GLU A 118 -16.98 26.40 -17.77
C GLU A 118 -17.29 27.69 -17.00
N ALA A 119 -18.43 27.76 -16.32
CA ALA A 119 -18.80 28.92 -15.50
C ALA A 119 -17.83 29.16 -14.33
N VAL A 120 -17.31 28.09 -13.72
CA VAL A 120 -16.30 28.19 -12.66
C VAL A 120 -14.97 28.71 -13.21
N GLU A 121 -14.56 28.26 -14.39
CA GLU A 121 -13.32 28.72 -15.04
C GLU A 121 -13.41 30.18 -15.48
N GLU A 122 -14.52 30.59 -16.10
CA GLU A 122 -14.77 31.98 -16.49
C GLU A 122 -14.79 32.91 -15.27
N TRP A 123 -15.40 32.47 -14.17
CA TRP A 123 -15.37 33.22 -12.93
C TRP A 123 -13.95 33.33 -12.37
N LEU A 124 -13.20 32.22 -12.35
CA LEU A 124 -11.83 32.20 -11.85
C LEU A 124 -10.90 33.12 -12.65
N ASP A 125 -11.01 33.10 -13.98
CA ASP A 125 -10.21 33.93 -14.88
C ASP A 125 -10.50 35.43 -14.71
N ASN A 126 -11.79 35.78 -14.59
CA ASN A 126 -12.21 37.15 -14.28
C ASN A 126 -11.68 37.62 -12.92
N GLN A 127 -11.70 36.76 -11.91
CA GLN A 127 -11.14 37.07 -10.60
C GLN A 127 -9.61 37.26 -10.66
N ILE A 128 -8.88 36.34 -11.30
CA ILE A 128 -7.42 36.44 -11.48
C ILE A 128 -7.06 37.73 -12.24
N THR A 129 -7.83 38.06 -13.29
CA THR A 129 -7.70 39.31 -14.04
C THR A 129 -7.89 40.54 -13.14
N SER A 130 -8.88 40.52 -12.25
CA SER A 130 -9.12 41.63 -11.31
C SER A 130 -7.95 41.85 -10.33
N TYR A 131 -7.26 40.77 -9.92
CA TYR A 131 -6.12 40.86 -8.99
C TYR A 131 -4.80 41.19 -9.69
N THR A 132 -4.61 40.81 -10.95
CA THR A 132 -3.33 40.94 -11.67
C THR A 132 -3.28 42.10 -12.66
N GLY A 133 -4.43 42.67 -13.03
CA GLY A 133 -4.54 43.77 -14.00
C GLY A 133 -4.15 43.39 -15.43
N LYS A 134 -3.79 42.13 -15.70
CA LYS A 134 -3.49 41.57 -17.02
C LYS A 134 -4.51 40.49 -17.34
N GLY A 135 -5.65 40.90 -17.89
CA GLY A 135 -6.62 39.96 -18.43
C GLY A 135 -6.17 39.42 -19.79
N PRO A 136 -6.63 38.23 -20.19
CA PRO A 136 -6.48 37.79 -21.57
C PRO A 136 -7.08 38.85 -22.48
N GLU A 137 -6.35 39.17 -23.54
CA GLU A 137 -6.69 40.19 -24.53
C GLU A 137 -8.12 39.95 -25.04
N ASN A 138 -9.06 40.74 -24.53
CA ASN A 138 -10.49 40.56 -24.71
C ASN A 138 -10.83 40.70 -26.20
N LYS A 139 -11.26 39.60 -26.85
CA LYS A 139 -12.07 39.71 -28.06
C LYS A 139 -13.44 40.28 -27.66
N ARG A 140 -13.50 41.61 -27.60
CA ARG A 140 -14.74 42.39 -27.47
C ARG A 140 -15.80 41.83 -28.42
N PRO A 141 -16.99 41.40 -27.94
CA PRO A 141 -18.12 41.28 -28.82
C PRO A 141 -18.56 42.69 -29.22
N GLU A 142 -18.56 42.91 -30.53
CA GLU A 142 -18.94 44.16 -31.17
C GLU A 142 -20.39 44.52 -30.79
N VAL A 143 -20.57 45.57 -29.99
CA VAL A 143 -21.89 46.11 -29.65
C VAL A 143 -22.52 46.63 -30.93
N ARG A 144 -23.45 45.85 -31.51
CA ARG A 144 -24.33 46.31 -32.58
C ARG A 144 -25.21 47.44 -32.06
N LYS A 145 -24.76 48.68 -32.28
CA LYS A 145 -25.63 49.85 -32.31
C LYS A 145 -26.64 49.66 -33.44
N ARG A 146 -27.93 49.54 -33.11
CA ARG A 146 -28.99 50.11 -33.95
C ARG A 146 -29.89 50.97 -33.07
N ARG A 147 -29.75 52.27 -33.31
CA ARG A 147 -30.55 53.37 -32.77
C ARG A 147 -32.01 53.16 -33.18
N SER A 148 -32.92 53.37 -32.24
CA SER A 148 -34.29 53.77 -32.54
C SER A 148 -34.27 55.20 -33.11
N ALA A 149 -35.03 55.46 -34.17
CA ALA A 149 -35.53 56.79 -34.49
C ALA A 149 -36.87 56.64 -35.22
N ALA A 150 -37.85 57.36 -34.67
CA ALA A 150 -39.12 57.88 -35.21
C ALA A 150 -39.62 57.36 -36.56
#